data_AF-A0A920J435-F1
#
_entry.id   AF-A0A920J435-F1
#
_cell.length_a   1.000
_cell.length_b   1.000
_cell.length_c   1.000
_cell.angle_alpha   90.00
_cell.angle_beta   90.00
_cell.angle_gamma   90.00
#
_symmetry.space_group_name_H-M   'P 1'
#
loop_
_entity.id
_entity.type
_entity.pdbx_description
1 polymer ?
#
loop_
_entity_poly.entity_id
_entity_poly.type
_entity_poly.pdbx_seq_one_letter_code
_entity_poly.pdbx_strand_id
1 'polypeptide(L)'
;MKNIVLHLKKAIIFTFTKKDGLQDQSVLYRRKDDKESEVFLDPNKFSKDGSDSLSGISFSTDGSLAAYSVSEDGSDWRKIYIIDTETKKQIEKNPLFDVKFSGISWKGNEGFFYSSYPKPKKGANYLRKQILIDCISIKPDQIKKMTKFTLVKKYKKKEDMWEVMLLKMIDI
;
A
#
# COMPACT_ATOMS: atom_id res chain seq x y z
N MET A 1 4.44 6.23 22.76
CA MET A 1 5.02 6.57 21.44
C MET A 1 5.72 5.33 20.90
N LYS A 2 5.30 4.79 19.74
CA LYS A 2 6.08 3.77 19.04
C LYS A 2 6.97 4.50 18.04
N ASN A 3 8.27 4.52 18.31
CA ASN A 3 9.26 5.12 17.43
C ASN A 3 9.81 4.01 16.52
N ILE A 4 9.58 4.13 15.22
CA ILE A 4 10.25 3.28 14.22
C ILE A 4 11.34 4.15 13.59
N VAL A 5 12.60 3.82 13.84
CA VAL A 5 13.75 4.52 13.29
C VAL A 5 14.27 3.74 12.10
N LEU A 6 14.10 4.29 10.89
CA LEU A 6 14.67 3.72 9.66
C LEU A 6 15.82 4.61 9.18
N HIS A 7 17.02 4.02 9.06
CA HIS A 7 18.20 4.68 8.51
C HIS A 7 18.25 4.41 7.00
N LEU A 8 17.88 5.38 6.17
CA LEU A 8 17.95 5.28 4.70
C LEU A 8 19.08 6.18 4.17
N LYS A 9 19.82 5.70 3.16
CA LYS A 9 21.12 6.26 2.72
C LYS A 9 21.08 7.71 2.19
N LYS A 10 19.91 8.27 1.86
CA LYS A 10 19.76 9.68 1.40
C LYS A 10 18.86 10.55 2.28
N ALA A 11 18.15 9.94 3.22
CA ALA A 11 17.33 10.64 4.20
C ALA A 11 17.27 9.77 5.44
N ILE A 12 17.81 10.25 6.56
CA ILE A 12 17.40 9.67 7.83
C ILE A 12 15.90 10.03 7.95
N ILE A 13 15.01 9.04 7.96
CA ILE A 13 13.57 9.27 8.10
C ILE A 13 13.18 8.74 9.46
N PHE A 14 13.13 9.63 10.45
CA PHE A 14 12.53 9.33 11.74
C PHE A 14 11.02 9.41 11.62
N THR A 15 10.38 8.27 11.31
CA THR A 15 8.93 8.16 11.34
C THR A 15 8.47 7.91 12.78
N PHE A 16 8.00 8.96 13.45
CA PHE A 16 7.21 8.81 14.65
C PHE A 16 5.80 9.33 14.40
N THR A 17 4.85 8.72 15.09
CA THR A 17 3.44 9.05 15.03
C THR A 17 3.13 9.97 16.20
N LYS A 18 2.68 11.20 15.90
CA LYS A 18 2.16 12.12 16.91
C LYS A 18 0.65 12.25 16.74
N LYS A 19 -0.07 12.27 17.85
CA LYS A 19 -1.50 12.54 17.92
C LYS A 19 -1.67 13.69 18.90
N ASP A 20 -1.90 14.90 18.38
CA ASP A 20 -2.09 16.09 19.20
C ASP A 20 -3.58 16.28 19.48
N GLY A 21 -3.98 16.21 20.76
CA GLY A 21 -5.35 16.45 21.19
C GLY A 21 -6.39 15.53 20.53
N LEU A 22 -7.28 16.12 19.75
CA LEU A 22 -8.47 15.49 19.13
C LEU A 22 -8.26 15.00 17.69
N GLN A 23 -7.03 14.90 17.20
CA GLN A 23 -6.77 14.32 15.88
C GLN A 23 -7.33 12.90 15.79
N ASP A 24 -7.80 12.46 14.62
CA ASP A 24 -8.29 11.10 14.43
C ASP A 24 -7.13 10.13 14.15
N GLN A 25 -6.20 10.57 13.32
CA GLN A 25 -5.07 9.79 12.83
C GLN A 25 -3.73 10.39 13.27
N SER A 26 -2.73 9.53 13.45
CA SER A 26 -1.38 10.01 13.77
C SER A 26 -0.67 10.58 12.55
N VAL A 27 0.04 11.70 12.74
CA VAL A 27 0.85 12.35 11.70
C VAL A 27 2.22 11.71 11.61
N LEU A 28 2.69 11.48 10.39
CA LEU A 28 4.00 10.92 10.08
C LEU A 28 5.00 12.06 9.83
N TYR A 29 6.02 12.14 10.68
CA TYR A 29 7.11 13.11 10.54
C TYR A 29 8.33 12.50 9.85
N ARG A 30 9.20 13.37 9.33
CA ARG A 30 10.57 13.05 8.88
C ARG A 30 11.54 14.08 9.45
N ARG A 31 12.81 13.71 9.56
CA ARG A 31 13.86 14.62 10.05
C ARG A 31 15.20 14.25 9.43
N LYS A 32 15.81 15.18 8.69
CA LYS A 32 17.11 15.00 8.06
C LYS A 32 18.23 15.43 9.02
N ASP A 33 19.08 14.49 9.41
CA ASP A 33 20.22 14.73 10.32
C ASP A 33 19.78 15.45 11.61
N ASP A 34 20.47 16.53 11.98
CA ASP A 34 20.19 17.35 13.16
C ASP A 34 19.21 18.51 12.88
N LYS A 35 18.52 18.51 11.75
CA LYS A 35 17.50 19.53 11.45
C LYS A 35 16.24 19.31 12.27
N GLU A 36 15.39 20.33 12.32
CA GLU A 36 14.05 20.20 12.87
C GLU A 36 13.20 19.19 12.10
N SER A 37 12.32 18.48 12.81
CA SER A 37 11.39 17.54 12.18
C SER A 37 10.31 18.28 11.39
N GLU A 38 9.92 17.74 10.24
CA GLU A 38 8.81 18.25 9.44
C GLU A 38 7.76 17.17 9.15
N VAL A 39 6.54 17.59 8.83
CA VAL A 39 5.48 16.67 8.42
C VAL A 39 5.84 16.04 7.06
N PHE A 40 5.85 14.72 7.03
CA PHE A 40 6.02 13.93 5.82
C PHE A 40 4.67 13.51 5.22
N LEU A 41 3.82 12.84 6.01
CA LEU A 41 2.45 12.49 5.65
C LEU A 41 1.50 12.84 6.80
N ASP A 42 0.36 13.43 6.46
CA ASP A 42 -0.70 13.76 7.42
C ASP A 42 -1.99 13.03 7.02
N PRO A 43 -2.29 11.88 7.65
CA PRO A 43 -3.47 11.10 7.30
C PRO A 43 -4.79 11.83 7.59
N ASN A 44 -4.79 12.83 8.48
CA ASN A 44 -5.97 13.66 8.74
C ASN A 44 -6.36 14.51 7.52
N LYS A 45 -5.52 14.56 6.48
CA LYS A 45 -5.79 15.26 5.20
C LYS A 45 -6.20 14.30 4.07
N PHE A 46 -6.32 13.01 4.33
CA PHE A 46 -6.68 12.04 3.29
C PHE A 46 -8.17 12.13 2.90
N SER A 47 -9.02 12.45 3.86
CA SER A 47 -10.47 12.63 3.69
C SER A 47 -10.93 13.89 4.42
N LYS A 48 -12.08 14.43 4.02
CA LYS A 48 -12.65 15.63 4.66
C LYS A 48 -13.18 15.35 6.06
N ASP A 49 -13.60 14.12 6.32
CA ASP A 49 -14.24 13.66 7.56
C ASP A 49 -13.31 12.83 8.46
N GLY A 50 -12.04 12.64 8.07
CA GLY A 50 -11.04 11.91 8.86
C GLY A 50 -11.21 10.38 8.85
N SER A 51 -12.14 9.86 8.04
CA SER A 51 -12.45 8.42 7.93
C SER A 51 -11.33 7.61 7.25
N ASP A 52 -10.59 8.25 6.34
CA ASP A 52 -9.44 7.65 5.67
C ASP A 52 -8.21 7.58 6.59
N SER A 53 -7.49 6.45 6.56
CA SER A 53 -6.35 6.21 7.44
C SER A 53 -5.15 5.63 6.73
N LEU A 54 -3.95 5.88 7.28
CA LEU A 54 -2.71 5.27 6.80
C LEU A 54 -2.63 3.82 7.28
N SER A 55 -2.69 2.85 6.37
CA SER A 55 -2.52 1.41 6.68
C SER A 55 -1.07 1.00 6.85
N GLY A 56 -0.18 1.62 6.07
CA GLY A 56 1.18 1.14 5.93
C GLY A 56 1.99 2.02 5.01
N ILE A 57 3.30 1.96 5.18
CA ILE A 57 4.28 2.67 4.38
C ILE A 57 5.52 1.80 4.23
N SER A 58 6.14 1.83 3.05
CA SER A 58 7.34 1.07 2.74
C SER A 58 8.23 1.91 1.82
N PHE A 59 9.53 1.93 2.11
CA PHE A 59 10.51 2.76 1.41
C PHE A 59 11.33 1.94 0.40
N SER A 60 11.71 2.58 -0.71
CA SER A 60 12.67 2.00 -1.65
C SER A 60 14.02 1.74 -0.98
N THR A 61 14.86 0.92 -1.58
CA THR A 61 16.16 0.53 -1.00
C THR A 61 17.05 1.73 -0.66
N ASP A 62 17.03 2.79 -1.47
CA ASP A 62 17.78 4.02 -1.20
C ASP A 62 16.99 5.08 -0.40
N GLY A 63 15.70 4.83 -0.16
CA GLY A 63 14.79 5.73 0.51
C GLY A 63 14.35 6.94 -0.30
N SER A 64 14.65 7.02 -1.60
CA SER A 64 14.21 8.13 -2.48
C SER A 64 12.71 8.10 -2.79
N LEU A 65 12.10 6.92 -2.69
CA LEU A 65 10.67 6.72 -2.91
C LEU A 65 10.04 6.06 -1.68
N ALA A 66 8.78 6.41 -1.43
CA ALA A 66 7.93 5.68 -0.51
C ALA A 66 6.64 5.28 -1.22
N ALA A 67 6.12 4.11 -0.87
CA ALA A 67 4.79 3.69 -1.24
C ALA A 67 3.97 3.50 0.04
N TYR A 68 2.81 4.14 0.10
CA TYR A 68 1.94 4.12 1.27
C TYR A 68 0.52 3.69 0.90
N SER A 69 -0.10 2.92 1.78
CA SER A 69 -1.44 2.39 1.60
C SER A 69 -2.46 3.16 2.45
N VAL A 70 -3.58 3.54 1.85
CA VAL A 70 -4.69 4.25 2.51
C VAL A 70 -5.90 3.33 2.63
N SER A 71 -6.47 3.23 3.84
CA SER A 71 -7.82 2.71 4.08
C SER A 71 -8.83 3.77 3.73
N GLU A 72 -9.90 3.39 3.05
CA GLU A 72 -11.08 4.23 2.94
C GLU A 72 -12.13 3.74 3.94
N ASP A 73 -12.59 4.63 4.82
CA ASP A 73 -13.68 4.36 5.79
C ASP A 73 -13.56 3.01 6.52
N GLY A 74 -12.38 2.73 7.10
CA GLY A 74 -12.12 1.48 7.84
C GLY A 74 -12.14 0.19 7.00
N SER A 75 -12.29 0.28 5.68
CA SER A 75 -12.35 -0.87 4.78
C SER A 75 -11.05 -1.68 4.75
N ASP A 76 -11.14 -2.98 4.49
CA ASP A 76 -9.96 -3.79 4.16
C ASP A 76 -9.38 -3.42 2.78
N TRP A 77 -10.17 -2.78 1.91
CA TRP A 77 -9.72 -2.31 0.61
C TRP A 77 -8.84 -1.08 0.77
N ARG A 78 -7.74 -1.07 0.03
CA ARG A 78 -6.70 -0.04 0.10
C ARG A 78 -6.40 0.55 -1.27
N LYS A 79 -5.95 1.79 -1.25
CA LYS A 79 -5.25 2.46 -2.35
C LYS A 79 -3.77 2.53 -2.02
N ILE A 80 -2.88 2.27 -2.97
CA ILE A 80 -1.43 2.51 -2.81
C ILE A 80 -1.04 3.75 -3.60
N TYR A 81 -0.41 4.70 -2.92
CA TYR A 81 0.20 5.89 -3.51
C TYR A 81 1.71 5.79 -3.46
N ILE A 82 2.38 6.49 -4.37
CA ILE A 82 3.83 6.51 -4.48
C ILE A 82 4.27 7.97 -4.45
N ILE A 83 5.24 8.28 -3.60
CA ILE A 83 5.66 9.64 -3.29
C ILE A 83 7.18 9.73 -3.34
N ASP A 84 7.67 10.82 -3.93
CA ASP A 84 9.07 11.22 -3.83
C ASP A 84 9.35 11.71 -2.41
N THR A 85 10.34 11.09 -1.76
CA THR A 85 10.59 11.32 -0.33
C THR A 85 11.34 12.60 -0.04
N GLU A 86 11.84 13.33 -1.03
CA GLU A 86 12.48 14.64 -0.85
C GLU A 86 11.41 15.72 -1.01
N THR A 87 10.75 15.74 -2.17
CA THR A 87 9.80 16.77 -2.61
C THR A 87 8.39 16.60 -2.06
N LYS A 88 8.04 15.43 -1.52
CA LYS A 88 6.68 15.07 -1.05
C LYS A 88 5.63 15.11 -2.17
N LYS A 89 6.06 15.02 -3.42
CA LYS A 89 5.17 14.97 -4.59
C LYS A 89 4.81 13.53 -4.92
N GLN A 90 3.53 13.30 -5.20
CA GLN A 90 3.10 12.01 -5.75
C GLN A 90 3.72 11.81 -7.13
N ILE A 91 4.24 10.61 -7.39
CA ILE A 91 4.87 10.27 -8.66
C ILE A 91 3.81 10.11 -9.77
N GLU A 92 2.64 9.58 -9.43
CA GLU A 92 1.55 9.34 -10.36
C GLU A 92 0.28 10.08 -9.93
N LYS A 93 -0.53 10.45 -10.92
CA LYS A 93 -1.82 11.12 -10.68
C LYS A 93 -2.83 10.22 -9.97
N ASN A 94 -2.82 8.93 -10.30
CA ASN A 94 -3.78 7.96 -9.78
C ASN A 94 -3.08 6.94 -8.88
N PRO A 95 -3.69 6.54 -7.75
CA PRO A 95 -3.18 5.44 -6.96
C PRO A 95 -3.38 4.09 -7.64
N LEU A 96 -2.72 3.07 -7.10
CA LEU A 96 -3.06 1.68 -7.39
C LEU A 96 -4.31 1.30 -6.60
N PHE A 97 -5.29 0.72 -7.28
CA PHE A 97 -6.56 0.29 -6.71
C PHE A 97 -6.59 -1.22 -6.48
N ASP A 98 -7.69 -1.69 -5.90
CA ASP A 98 -8.03 -3.11 -5.72
C ASP A 98 -7.03 -3.87 -4.83
N VAL A 99 -6.35 -3.15 -3.94
CA VAL A 99 -5.43 -3.72 -2.96
C VAL A 99 -6.24 -4.16 -1.74
N LYS A 100 -5.99 -5.35 -1.23
CA LYS A 100 -6.61 -5.84 0.01
C LYS A 100 -5.67 -6.82 0.68
N PHE A 101 -5.50 -6.75 2.00
CA PHE A 101 -4.60 -7.63 2.77
C PHE A 101 -3.20 -7.76 2.17
N SER A 102 -2.60 -6.63 1.77
CA SER A 102 -1.30 -6.59 1.10
C SER A 102 -0.29 -5.77 1.88
N GLY A 103 0.92 -6.30 2.01
CA GLY A 103 2.12 -5.49 2.26
C GLY A 103 2.65 -4.85 0.97
N ILE A 104 3.73 -4.09 1.09
CA ILE A 104 4.47 -3.49 -0.02
C ILE A 104 5.93 -3.92 0.11
N SER A 105 6.45 -4.66 -0.87
CA SER A 105 7.81 -5.19 -0.85
C SER A 105 8.62 -4.69 -2.04
N TRP A 106 9.60 -3.82 -1.78
CA TRP A 106 10.43 -3.20 -2.81
C TRP A 106 11.45 -4.18 -3.41
N LYS A 107 11.64 -4.10 -4.73
CA LYS A 107 12.75 -4.69 -5.47
C LYS A 107 13.72 -3.57 -5.87
N GLY A 108 14.68 -3.29 -4.99
CA GLY A 108 15.58 -2.16 -5.20
C GLY A 108 14.80 -0.84 -5.20
N ASN A 109 15.05 -0.03 -6.23
CA ASN A 109 14.30 1.19 -6.53
C ASN A 109 13.49 1.06 -7.83
N GLU A 110 13.60 -0.09 -8.50
CA GLU A 110 12.95 -0.35 -9.79
C GLU A 110 11.44 -0.49 -9.66
N GLY A 111 10.94 -0.78 -8.46
CA GLY A 111 9.59 -1.26 -8.29
C GLY A 111 9.29 -1.96 -6.98
N PHE A 112 8.05 -2.35 -6.78
CA PHE A 112 7.62 -3.14 -5.63
C PHE A 112 6.52 -4.14 -6.01
N PHE A 113 6.39 -5.16 -5.18
CA PHE A 113 5.35 -6.17 -5.25
C PHE A 113 4.21 -5.85 -4.28
N TYR A 114 2.99 -6.14 -4.71
CA TYR A 114 1.79 -6.05 -3.90
C TYR A 114 0.74 -7.08 -4.35
N SER A 115 -0.21 -7.38 -3.47
CA SER A 115 -1.35 -8.25 -3.72
C SER A 115 -2.60 -7.43 -4.04
N SER A 116 -3.28 -7.77 -5.14
CA SER A 116 -4.57 -7.20 -5.50
C SER A 116 -5.63 -8.28 -5.71
N TYR A 117 -6.89 -7.86 -5.63
CA TYR A 117 -8.06 -8.73 -5.75
C TYR A 117 -9.03 -8.13 -6.77
N PRO A 118 -9.45 -8.89 -7.81
CA PRO A 118 -10.49 -8.38 -8.69
C PRO A 118 -11.77 -8.19 -7.88
N LYS A 119 -12.47 -7.07 -8.14
CA LYS A 119 -13.78 -6.83 -7.52
C LYS A 119 -14.72 -8.00 -7.83
N PRO A 120 -15.46 -8.51 -6.82
CA PRO A 120 -16.36 -9.65 -7.03
C PRO A 120 -17.43 -9.29 -8.07
N LYS A 121 -17.64 -10.19 -9.05
CA LYS A 121 -18.78 -10.07 -9.98
C LYS A 121 -20.07 -10.40 -9.21
N LYS A 122 -21.05 -9.49 -9.23
CA LYS A 122 -22.38 -9.75 -8.65
C LYS A 122 -23.00 -11.00 -9.29
N GLY A 123 -23.56 -11.90 -8.48
CA GLY A 123 -24.33 -13.07 -8.96
C GLY A 123 -23.56 -14.36 -9.24
N ALA A 124 -22.30 -14.50 -8.81
CA ALA A 124 -21.55 -15.76 -9.00
C ALA A 124 -21.95 -16.84 -7.97
N ASN A 125 -22.27 -18.05 -8.44
CA ASN A 125 -22.63 -19.21 -7.59
C ASN A 125 -21.40 -19.92 -6.97
N TYR A 126 -20.22 -19.30 -7.04
CA TYR A 126 -18.98 -19.78 -6.43
C TYR A 126 -18.13 -18.57 -6.06
N LEU A 127 -17.44 -18.66 -4.92
CA LEU A 127 -16.46 -17.65 -4.54
C LEU A 127 -15.15 -17.97 -5.27
N ARG A 128 -14.73 -17.08 -6.17
CA ARG A 128 -13.40 -17.11 -6.78
C ARG A 128 -12.52 -16.09 -6.08
N LYS A 129 -11.61 -16.55 -5.22
CA LYS A 129 -10.55 -15.71 -4.66
C LYS A 129 -9.38 -15.73 -5.63
N GLN A 130 -9.17 -14.65 -6.35
CA GLN A 130 -8.01 -14.46 -7.20
C GLN A 130 -7.12 -13.42 -6.55
N ILE A 131 -5.90 -13.84 -6.19
CA ILE A 131 -4.86 -12.95 -5.68
C ILE A 131 -3.91 -12.71 -6.85
N LEU A 132 -3.75 -11.45 -7.24
CA LEU A 132 -2.74 -11.05 -8.21
C LEU A 132 -1.53 -10.57 -7.43
N ILE A 133 -0.35 -11.15 -7.70
CA ILE A 133 0.92 -10.56 -7.26
C ILE A 133 1.39 -9.67 -8.40
N ASP A 134 1.09 -8.39 -8.23
CA ASP A 134 1.46 -7.35 -9.15
C ASP A 134 2.84 -6.84 -8.77
N CYS A 135 3.65 -6.51 -9.77
CA CYS A 135 4.79 -5.63 -9.58
C CYS A 135 4.59 -4.36 -10.38
N ILE A 136 5.06 -3.28 -9.81
CA ILE A 136 5.13 -2.00 -10.51
C ILE A 136 6.60 -1.81 -10.90
N SER A 137 6.85 -1.38 -12.13
CA SER A 137 8.15 -0.83 -12.52
C SER A 137 8.07 0.69 -12.53
N ILE A 138 8.97 1.34 -11.81
CA ILE A 138 9.10 2.79 -11.71
C ILE A 138 10.30 3.20 -12.55
N LYS A 139 10.05 3.94 -13.62
CA LYS A 139 11.06 4.64 -14.40
C LYS A 139 10.89 6.15 -14.19
N PRO A 140 11.93 6.98 -14.40
CA PRO A 140 11.86 8.43 -14.17
C PRO A 140 10.64 9.12 -14.77
N ASP A 141 10.16 8.62 -15.91
CA ASP A 141 9.10 9.28 -16.68
C ASP A 141 7.78 8.47 -16.75
N GLN A 142 7.76 7.23 -16.24
CA GLN A 142 6.59 6.34 -16.32
C GLN A 142 6.57 5.27 -15.24
N ILE A 143 5.39 5.06 -14.65
CA ILE A 143 5.10 3.86 -13.86
C ILE A 143 4.35 2.83 -14.72
N LYS A 144 4.91 1.62 -14.82
CA LYS A 144 4.29 0.49 -15.53
C LYS A 144 3.88 -0.61 -14.57
N LYS A 145 2.58 -0.86 -14.45
CA LYS A 145 2.05 -2.04 -13.75
C LYS A 145 2.30 -3.30 -14.60
N MET A 146 2.83 -4.34 -13.97
CA MET A 146 3.05 -5.66 -14.57
C MET A 146 2.57 -6.73 -13.60
N THR A 147 1.53 -7.48 -13.97
CA THR A 147 1.12 -8.66 -13.19
C THR A 147 2.09 -9.79 -13.48
N LYS A 148 2.74 -10.33 -12.44
CA LYS A 148 3.71 -11.41 -12.61
C LYS A 148 3.10 -12.77 -12.32
N PHE A 149 2.28 -12.84 -11.27
CA PHE A 149 1.69 -14.10 -10.82
C PHE A 149 0.23 -13.91 -10.48
N THR A 150 -0.56 -14.95 -10.75
CA THR A 150 -1.94 -15.08 -10.31
C THR A 150 -2.10 -16.35 -9.51
N LEU A 151 -2.56 -16.22 -8.26
CA LEU A 151 -3.05 -17.34 -7.48
C LEU A 151 -4.57 -17.40 -7.58
N VAL A 152 -5.12 -18.48 -8.13
CA VAL A 152 -6.57 -18.71 -8.17
C VAL A 152 -6.94 -19.79 -7.18
N LYS A 153 -7.81 -19.43 -6.21
CA LYS A 153 -8.50 -20.39 -5.35
C LYS A 153 -10.01 -20.32 -5.61
N LYS A 154 -10.61 -21.46 -5.95
CA LYS A 154 -12.06 -21.59 -6.17
C LYS A 154 -12.72 -22.34 -5.03
N TYR A 155 -13.85 -21.82 -4.57
CA TYR A 155 -14.66 -22.42 -3.52
C TYR A 155 -16.08 -22.64 -4.01
N LYS A 156 -16.64 -23.81 -3.70
CA LYS A 156 -18.04 -24.15 -3.95
C LYS A 156 -18.75 -24.37 -2.63
N LYS A 157 -19.93 -23.79 -2.48
CA LYS A 157 -20.80 -24.05 -1.33
C LYS A 157 -21.59 -25.33 -1.62
N LYS A 158 -21.50 -26.32 -0.74
CA LYS A 158 -22.28 -27.56 -0.78
C LYS A 158 -22.76 -27.83 0.64
N GLU A 159 -24.09 -27.94 0.85
CA GLU A 159 -24.68 -28.33 2.13
C GLU A 159 -24.07 -27.56 3.33
N ASP A 160 -24.03 -26.23 3.21
CA ASP A 160 -23.43 -25.29 4.18
C ASP A 160 -21.92 -25.43 4.47
N MET A 161 -21.22 -26.27 3.73
CA MET A 161 -19.76 -26.41 3.75
C MET A 161 -19.11 -25.75 2.54
N TRP A 162 -17.90 -25.20 2.71
CA TRP A 162 -17.08 -24.67 1.62
C TRP A 162 -15.99 -25.67 1.22
N GLU A 163 -16.08 -26.18 0.00
CA GLU A 163 -15.06 -27.06 -0.57
C GLU A 163 -14.09 -26.27 -1.47
N VAL A 164 -12.79 -26.54 -1.33
CA VAL A 164 -11.77 -26.00 -2.24
C VAL A 164 -11.71 -26.86 -3.49
N MET A 165 -12.04 -26.28 -4.64
CA MET A 165 -12.09 -27.02 -5.90
C MET A 165 -10.76 -27.01 -6.67
N LEU A 166 -10.01 -25.90 -6.60
CA LEU A 166 -8.76 -25.74 -7.34
C LEU A 166 -7.92 -24.62 -6.73
N LEU A 167 -6.63 -24.90 -6.50
CA LEU A 167 -5.59 -23.93 -6.22
C LEU A 167 -4.54 -24.03 -7.33
N LYS A 168 -4.31 -22.94 -8.07
CA LYS A 168 -3.24 -22.89 -9.07
C LYS A 168 -2.53 -21.54 -9.11
N MET A 169 -1.22 -21.58 -9.32
CA MET A 169 -0.40 -20.43 -9.66
C MET A 169 -0.26 -20.35 -11.19
N ILE A 170 -0.43 -19.17 -11.75
CA ILE A 170 -0.30 -18.89 -13.19
C ILE A 170 0.65 -17.73 -13.35
N ASP A 171 1.69 -17.92 -14.15
CA ASP A 171 2.59 -16.86 -14.61
C ASP A 171 1.94 -16.23 -15.86
N ILE A 172 1.96 -14.90 -15.94
CA ILE A 172 1.33 -14.14 -17.05
C ILE A 172 2.41 -13.60 -17.99
#